data_AF-A0ABD1SAN2-F1
#
_entry.id   AF-A0ABD1SAN2-F1
#
_cell.length_a   1.000
_cell.length_b   1.000
_cell.length_c   1.000
_cell.angle_alpha   90.00
_cell.angle_beta   90.00
_cell.angle_gamma   90.00
#
_symmetry.space_group_name_H-M   'P 1'
#
loop_
_entity.id
_entity.type
_entity.pdbx_description
1 polymer ?
#
loop_
_entity_poly.entity_id
_entity_poly.type
_entity_poly.pdbx_seq_one_letter_code
_entity_poly.pdbx_strand_id
1 'polypeptide(L)'
;MPTPTLVETPVLSIEQRLEELMGRKIVEAMSSKSSRQQSMVLEEDPFSLEVMVVPLPRDFKQPKMEKYDGSSDPVDHLRSFVDLMRLKPTPDAIMCRAFPPMLRREARDWVPTLLPKSICTFDEFSKNFATHFASSKRVKKTTISLM
;
A
#
# COMPACT_ATOMS: atom_id res chain seq x y z
N MET A 1 -30.89 -30.55 -63.05
CA MET A 1 -29.49 -30.58 -62.58
C MET A 1 -29.50 -30.21 -61.11
N PRO A 2 -29.13 -31.09 -60.16
CA PRO A 2 -29.03 -30.74 -58.76
C PRO A 2 -27.74 -29.96 -58.51
N THR A 3 -27.84 -28.80 -57.88
CA THR A 3 -26.69 -28.04 -57.37
C THR A 3 -26.16 -28.74 -56.12
N PRO A 4 -24.86 -29.05 -56.01
CA PRO A 4 -24.33 -29.75 -54.85
C PRO A 4 -24.35 -28.85 -53.60
N THR A 5 -24.95 -29.37 -52.54
CA THR A 5 -24.94 -28.85 -51.18
C THR A 5 -23.50 -28.72 -50.68
N LEU A 6 -23.09 -27.51 -50.30
CA LEU A 6 -21.79 -27.26 -49.67
C LEU A 6 -21.83 -27.81 -48.24
N VAL A 7 -21.29 -29.01 -48.04
CA VAL A 7 -21.09 -29.58 -46.70
C VAL A 7 -19.85 -28.93 -46.10
N GLU A 8 -20.00 -27.76 -45.48
CA GLU A 8 -18.91 -27.16 -44.71
C GLU A 8 -18.74 -27.88 -43.38
N THR A 9 -17.81 -28.84 -43.35
CA THR A 9 -17.09 -29.28 -42.15
C THR A 9 -15.66 -29.59 -42.62
N PRO A 10 -14.54 -29.31 -41.90
CA PRO A 10 -14.34 -29.42 -40.46
C PRO A 10 -13.47 -28.30 -39.82
N VAL A 11 -13.15 -27.22 -40.55
CA VAL A 11 -12.13 -26.23 -40.16
C VAL A 11 -12.57 -25.41 -38.93
N LEU A 12 -13.85 -25.02 -38.88
CA LEU A 12 -14.46 -24.32 -37.74
C LEU A 12 -14.33 -25.10 -36.42
N SER A 13 -14.34 -26.44 -36.47
CA SER A 13 -14.19 -27.27 -35.27
C SER A 13 -12.75 -27.25 -34.73
N ILE A 14 -11.76 -27.11 -35.61
CA ILE A 14 -10.36 -27.02 -35.22
C ILE A 14 -10.06 -25.65 -34.62
N GLU A 15 -10.57 -24.58 -35.23
CA GLU A 15 -10.39 -23.21 -34.72
C GLU A 15 -11.04 -23.04 -33.34
N GLN A 16 -12.27 -23.53 -33.16
CA GLN A 16 -12.95 -23.51 -31.85
C GLN A 16 -12.18 -24.28 -30.77
N ARG A 17 -11.58 -25.43 -31.12
CA ARG A 17 -10.73 -26.19 -30.18
C ARG A 17 -9.44 -25.47 -29.85
N LEU A 18 -8.89 -24.70 -30.78
CA LEU A 18 -7.68 -23.90 -30.56
C LEU A 18 -7.97 -22.71 -29.64
N GLU A 19 -9.12 -22.04 -29.81
CA GLU A 19 -9.59 -20.96 -28.93
C GLU A 19 -9.83 -21.45 -27.50
N GLU A 20 -10.50 -22.59 -27.33
CA GLU A 20 -10.78 -23.16 -26.02
C GLU A 20 -9.49 -23.62 -25.31
N LEU A 21 -8.51 -24.14 -26.07
CA LEU A 21 -7.18 -24.48 -25.57
C LEU A 21 -6.41 -23.23 -25.15
N MET A 22 -6.45 -22.16 -25.94
CA MET A 22 -5.83 -20.87 -25.58
C MET A 22 -6.47 -20.28 -24.32
N GLY A 23 -7.80 -20.28 -24.23
CA GLY A 23 -8.53 -19.81 -23.04
C GLY A 23 -8.15 -20.58 -21.78
N ARG A 24 -8.07 -21.92 -21.86
CA ARG A 24 -7.64 -22.77 -20.74
C ARG A 24 -6.19 -22.50 -20.32
N LYS A 25 -5.26 -22.37 -21.26
CA LYS A 25 -3.85 -22.04 -20.95
C LYS A 25 -3.69 -20.67 -20.31
N ILE A 26 -4.49 -19.68 -20.70
CA ILE A 26 -4.50 -18.35 -20.07
C ILE A 26 -4.94 -18.46 -18.61
N VAL A 27 -6.05 -19.17 -18.33
CA VAL A 27 -6.56 -19.38 -16.96
C VAL A 27 -5.54 -20.16 -16.11
N GLU A 28 -4.91 -21.18 -16.66
CA GLU A 28 -3.88 -21.97 -15.97
C GLU A 28 -2.62 -21.15 -15.70
N ALA A 29 -2.18 -20.30 -16.63
CA ALA A 29 -1.05 -19.38 -16.44
C ALA A 29 -1.34 -18.28 -15.42
N MET A 30 -2.60 -17.84 -15.31
CA MET A 30 -3.03 -16.90 -14.26
C MET A 30 -3.11 -17.57 -12.88
N SER A 31 -3.51 -18.84 -12.82
CA SER A 31 -3.59 -19.63 -11.58
C SER A 31 -2.22 -20.08 -11.06
N SER A 32 -1.33 -20.55 -11.94
CA SER A 32 0.00 -21.05 -11.57
C SER A 32 1.00 -19.96 -11.15
N LYS A 33 0.77 -18.69 -11.54
CA LYS A 33 1.49 -17.54 -10.98
C LYS A 33 1.04 -17.14 -9.57
N SER A 34 -0.18 -17.52 -9.18
CA SER A 34 -0.82 -17.11 -7.92
C SER A 34 -0.23 -17.80 -6.68
N SER A 35 0.49 -18.93 -6.84
CA SER A 35 1.01 -19.70 -5.69
C SER A 35 2.49 -19.46 -5.36
N ARG A 36 3.27 -18.77 -6.22
CA ARG A 36 4.67 -18.38 -5.93
C ARG A 36 4.91 -16.87 -5.84
N GLN A 37 3.95 -16.07 -6.27
CA GLN A 37 3.86 -14.65 -5.92
C GLN A 37 2.70 -14.52 -4.94
N GLN A 38 3.00 -14.43 -3.66
CA GLN A 38 2.13 -13.66 -2.77
C GLN A 38 1.98 -12.29 -3.45
N SER A 39 0.81 -12.06 -4.04
CA SER A 39 0.52 -10.93 -4.90
C SER A 39 1.04 -9.66 -4.23
N MET A 40 2.02 -8.99 -4.85
CA MET A 40 2.18 -7.54 -4.67
C MET A 40 0.92 -6.92 -5.27
N VAL A 41 -0.21 -7.06 -4.57
CA VAL A 41 -1.35 -6.20 -4.81
C VAL A 41 -0.75 -4.81 -4.66
N LEU A 42 -0.85 -4.00 -5.71
CA LEU A 42 -0.67 -2.57 -5.56
C LEU A 42 -1.81 -2.14 -4.65
N GLU A 43 -1.68 -2.35 -3.34
CA GLU A 43 -2.53 -1.70 -2.37
C GLU A 43 -2.43 -0.21 -2.70
N GLU A 44 -3.58 0.38 -3.00
CA GLU A 44 -3.61 1.74 -3.46
C GLU A 44 -3.00 2.64 -2.39
N ASP A 45 -1.91 3.32 -2.74
CA ASP A 45 -1.15 4.11 -1.79
C ASP A 45 -2.07 5.14 -1.08
N PRO A 46 -2.05 5.23 0.27
CA PRO A 46 -2.94 6.12 1.02
C PRO A 46 -2.66 7.60 0.77
N PHE A 47 -1.48 7.94 0.26
CA PHE A 47 -1.13 9.30 -0.14
C PHE A 47 -1.76 9.66 -1.48
N SER A 48 -2.27 10.89 -1.56
CA SER A 48 -2.84 11.45 -2.77
C SER A 48 -1.80 11.51 -3.90
N LEU A 49 -2.27 11.61 -5.15
CA LEU A 49 -1.37 11.78 -6.29
C LEU A 49 -0.51 13.04 -6.14
N GLU A 50 -1.05 14.12 -5.57
CA GLU A 50 -0.33 15.37 -5.33
C GLU A 50 0.88 15.17 -4.41
N VAL A 51 0.74 14.35 -3.36
CA VAL A 51 1.87 13.98 -2.50
C VAL A 51 2.90 13.13 -3.25
N MET A 52 2.42 12.20 -4.07
CA MET A 52 3.28 11.21 -4.75
C MET A 52 4.08 11.79 -5.93
N VAL A 53 3.54 12.79 -6.63
CA VAL A 53 4.21 13.42 -7.79
C VAL A 53 5.28 14.43 -7.40
N VAL A 54 5.31 14.92 -6.15
CA VAL A 54 6.36 15.83 -5.70
C VAL A 54 7.70 15.09 -5.70
N PRO A 55 8.69 15.58 -6.48
CA PRO A 55 10.00 14.93 -6.56
C PRO A 55 10.77 15.12 -5.25
N LEU A 56 11.46 14.06 -4.82
CA LEU A 56 12.43 14.18 -3.73
C LEU A 56 13.65 14.98 -4.21
N PRO A 57 14.17 15.94 -3.43
CA PRO A 57 15.41 16.63 -3.72
C PRO A 57 16.56 15.63 -3.92
N ARG A 58 17.50 15.95 -4.82
CA ARG A 58 18.63 15.05 -5.13
C ARG A 58 19.51 14.74 -3.92
N ASP A 59 19.63 15.69 -3.00
CA ASP A 59 20.40 15.57 -1.76
C ASP A 59 19.53 15.15 -0.56
N PHE A 60 18.28 14.74 -0.79
CA PHE A 60 17.39 14.29 0.26
C PHE A 60 18.00 13.09 0.99
N LYS A 61 18.10 13.22 2.31
CA LYS A 61 18.53 12.14 3.20
C LYS A 61 17.39 11.85 4.14
N GLN A 62 17.09 10.57 4.29
CA GLN A 62 16.09 10.13 5.25
C GLN A 62 16.50 10.59 6.67
N PRO A 63 15.55 11.11 7.47
CA PRO A 63 15.81 11.46 8.87
C PRO A 63 16.39 10.28 9.65
N LYS A 64 17.37 10.57 10.51
CA LYS A 64 17.96 9.59 11.41
C LYS A 64 17.33 9.75 12.79
N MET A 65 16.37 8.91 13.11
CA MET A 65 15.74 8.83 14.43
C MET A 65 15.31 7.39 14.70
N GLU A 66 15.08 7.07 15.97
CA GLU A 66 14.61 5.74 16.37
C GLU A 66 13.23 5.47 15.77
N LYS A 67 13.01 4.26 15.24
CA LYS A 67 11.74 3.92 14.60
C LYS A 67 10.65 3.68 15.64
N TYR A 68 9.48 4.26 15.41
CA TYR A 68 8.33 4.09 16.28
C TYR A 68 7.68 2.71 16.09
N ASP A 69 7.44 2.02 17.19
CA ASP A 69 6.84 0.68 17.23
C ASP A 69 5.50 0.61 17.95
N GLY A 70 4.94 1.76 18.37
CA GLY A 70 3.71 1.81 19.16
C GLY A 70 3.92 1.89 20.67
N SER A 71 5.15 1.85 21.18
CA SER A 71 5.41 1.83 22.63
C SER A 71 5.61 3.20 23.29
N SER A 72 6.15 4.18 22.57
CA SER A 72 6.45 5.52 23.09
C SER A 72 5.29 6.51 22.86
N ASP A 73 5.50 7.79 23.15
CA ASP A 73 4.49 8.81 22.84
C ASP A 73 4.45 9.18 21.36
N PRO A 74 3.30 9.00 20.68
CA PRO A 74 3.20 9.30 19.25
C PRO A 74 3.35 10.79 18.96
N VAL A 75 2.95 11.68 19.88
CA VAL A 75 3.06 13.13 19.68
C VAL A 75 4.52 13.56 19.84
N ASP A 76 5.24 13.02 20.83
CA ASP A 76 6.68 13.32 20.97
C ASP A 76 7.51 12.77 19.81
N HIS A 77 7.15 11.60 19.28
CA HIS A 77 7.79 11.04 18.08
C HIS A 77 7.54 11.93 16.84
N LEU A 78 6.31 12.41 16.64
CA LEU A 78 5.98 13.37 15.58
C LEU A 78 6.77 14.68 15.72
N ARG A 79 6.86 15.25 16.92
CA ARG A 79 7.65 16.47 17.18
C ARG A 79 9.10 16.28 16.78
N SER A 80 9.71 15.18 17.22
CA SER A 80 11.11 14.84 16.89
C SER A 80 11.33 14.75 15.38
N PHE A 81 10.40 14.13 14.65
CA PHE A 81 10.47 14.06 13.19
C PHE A 81 10.33 15.45 12.53
N VAL A 82 9.36 16.25 12.97
CA VAL A 82 9.12 17.60 12.44
C VAL A 82 10.34 18.50 12.64
N ASP A 83 10.97 18.44 13.82
CA ASP A 83 12.18 19.21 14.11
C ASP A 83 13.34 18.84 13.17
N LEU A 84 13.53 17.54 12.88
CA LEU A 84 14.53 17.07 11.92
C LEU A 84 14.23 17.54 10.49
N MET A 85 12.96 17.48 10.08
CA MET A 85 12.54 17.85 8.72
C MET A 85 12.55 19.36 8.47
N ARG A 86 12.42 20.17 9.53
CA ARG A 86 12.46 21.64 9.48
C ARG A 86 13.88 22.22 9.47
N LEU A 87 14.92 21.40 9.62
CA LEU A 87 16.31 21.84 9.47
C LEU A 87 16.60 22.42 8.06
N LYS A 88 15.80 22.01 7.07
CA LYS A 88 15.79 22.58 5.72
C LYS A 88 14.35 22.91 5.32
N PRO A 89 14.13 23.86 4.40
CA PRO A 89 12.81 24.06 3.80
C PRO A 89 12.36 22.77 3.10
N THR A 90 11.46 22.04 3.73
CA THR A 90 10.96 20.76 3.23
C THR A 90 9.47 20.84 2.95
N PRO A 91 9.03 20.63 1.70
CA PRO A 91 7.63 20.52 1.35
C PRO A 91 6.89 19.45 2.16
N ASP A 92 5.64 19.74 2.46
CA ASP A 92 4.74 18.89 3.25
C ASP A 92 4.58 17.48 2.64
N ALA A 93 4.43 17.40 1.31
CA ALA A 93 4.40 16.13 0.57
C ALA A 93 5.65 15.25 0.79
N ILE A 94 6.83 15.87 0.97
CA ILE A 94 8.07 15.13 1.26
C ILE A 94 8.04 14.63 2.71
N MET A 95 7.47 15.40 3.64
CA MET A 95 7.26 14.94 5.02
C MET A 95 6.33 13.72 5.07
N CYS A 96 5.22 13.74 4.33
CA CYS A 96 4.33 12.58 4.17
C CYS A 96 5.07 11.32 3.75
N ARG A 97 5.91 11.42 2.72
CA ARG A 97 6.64 10.26 2.18
C ARG A 97 7.84 9.84 3.02
N ALA A 98 8.43 10.76 3.78
CA ALA A 98 9.60 10.50 4.61
C ALA A 98 9.26 9.87 5.97
N PHE A 99 8.02 10.00 6.44
CA PHE A 99 7.61 9.52 7.76
C PHE A 99 7.37 8.00 7.84
N PRO A 100 6.67 7.32 6.90
CA PRO A 100 6.42 5.87 6.99
C PRO A 100 7.66 4.99 7.20
N PRO A 101 8.82 5.30 6.59
CA PRO A 101 10.08 4.60 6.88
C PRO A 101 10.56 4.69 8.34
N MET A 102 10.05 5.65 9.12
CA MET A 102 10.31 5.84 10.54
C MET A 102 9.41 4.97 11.44
N LEU A 103 8.55 4.15 10.85
CA LEU A 103 7.67 3.22 11.56
C LEU A 103 8.19 1.78 11.47
N ARG A 104 7.88 0.97 12.49
CA ARG A 104 8.17 -0.47 12.53
C ARG A 104 7.06 -1.23 13.26
N ARG A 105 7.00 -2.55 13.06
CA ARG A 105 6.00 -3.44 13.66
C ARG A 105 4.57 -2.93 13.37
N GLU A 106 3.68 -3.01 14.36
CA GLU A 106 2.28 -2.56 14.29
C GLU A 106 2.12 -1.15 13.70
N ALA A 107 3.05 -0.22 13.99
CA ALA A 107 2.99 1.12 13.43
C ALA A 107 3.23 1.18 11.92
N ARG A 108 4.09 0.30 11.38
CA ARG A 108 4.31 0.18 9.94
C ARG A 108 3.09 -0.44 9.26
N ASP A 109 2.51 -1.46 9.90
CA ASP A 109 1.38 -2.23 9.36
C ASP A 109 0.07 -1.42 9.40
N TRP A 110 0.02 -0.33 10.17
CA TRP A 110 -1.09 0.61 10.19
C TRP A 110 -1.21 1.48 8.93
N VAL A 111 -0.09 1.86 8.29
CA VAL A 111 -0.12 2.80 7.15
C VAL A 111 -0.99 2.29 5.99
N PRO A 112 -0.89 1.02 5.55
CA PRO A 112 -1.74 0.49 4.49
C PRO A 112 -3.23 0.36 4.86
N THR A 113 -3.58 0.48 6.15
CA THR A 113 -4.98 0.46 6.61
C THR A 113 -5.71 1.79 6.40
N LEU A 114 -4.98 2.85 6.07
CA LEU A 114 -5.54 4.14 5.72
C LEU A 114 -6.32 4.05 4.41
N LEU A 115 -7.37 4.86 4.28
CA LEU A 115 -8.16 4.93 3.05
C LEU A 115 -7.24 5.36 1.88
N PRO A 116 -7.29 4.67 0.72
CA PRO A 116 -6.53 5.06 -0.45
C PRO A 116 -6.72 6.53 -0.83
N LYS A 117 -5.63 7.20 -1.21
CA LYS A 117 -5.63 8.60 -1.69
C LYS A 117 -6.25 9.64 -0.73
N SER A 118 -6.42 9.30 0.54
CA SER A 118 -7.07 10.18 1.53
C SER A 118 -6.13 11.17 2.20
N ILE A 119 -4.81 10.93 2.14
CA ILE A 119 -3.82 11.79 2.78
C ILE A 119 -3.25 12.77 1.74
N CYS A 120 -3.61 14.03 1.86
CA CYS A 120 -3.13 15.12 1.02
C CYS A 120 -2.03 15.94 1.70
N THR A 121 -2.00 15.95 3.04
CA THR A 121 -1.02 16.72 3.83
C THR A 121 -0.42 15.93 5.00
N PHE A 122 0.74 16.37 5.49
CA PHE A 122 1.40 15.80 6.65
C PHE A 122 0.61 16.09 7.92
N ASP A 123 -0.09 17.22 7.98
CA ASP A 123 -1.02 17.53 9.08
C ASP A 123 -2.13 16.47 9.18
N GLU A 124 -2.78 16.12 8.06
CA GLU A 124 -3.78 15.03 8.03
C GLU A 124 -3.17 13.69 8.45
N PHE A 125 -2.00 13.33 7.90
CA PHE A 125 -1.31 12.09 8.27
C PHE A 125 -1.00 12.04 9.77
N SER A 126 -0.44 13.13 10.30
CA SER A 126 -0.01 13.23 11.70
C SER A 126 -1.19 13.17 12.67
N LYS A 127 -2.34 13.79 12.34
CA LYS A 127 -3.58 13.70 13.10
C LYS A 127 -4.13 12.28 13.15
N ASN A 128 -4.17 11.59 12.01
CA ASN A 128 -4.58 10.18 11.93
C ASN A 128 -3.67 9.29 12.78
N PHE A 129 -2.35 9.47 12.64
CA PHE A 129 -1.34 8.73 13.41
C PHE A 129 -1.50 8.95 14.92
N ALA A 130 -1.55 10.21 15.36
CA ALA A 130 -1.68 10.55 16.77
C ALA A 130 -2.98 9.99 17.37
N THR A 131 -4.11 10.10 16.65
CA THR A 131 -5.41 9.60 17.11
C THR A 131 -5.41 8.08 17.28
N HIS A 132 -4.84 7.36 16.30
CA HIS A 132 -4.76 5.89 16.33
C HIS A 132 -3.90 5.40 17.50
N PHE A 133 -2.67 5.92 17.64
CA PHE A 133 -1.72 5.42 18.63
C PHE A 133 -1.90 6.02 20.04
N ALA A 134 -2.54 7.18 20.20
CA ALA A 134 -2.94 7.68 21.53
C ALA A 134 -4.01 6.79 22.19
N SER A 135 -4.83 6.12 21.37
CA SER A 135 -5.91 5.24 21.84
C SER A 135 -5.41 3.85 22.26
N SER A 136 -4.38 3.32 21.59
CA SER A 136 -3.76 2.01 21.92
C SER A 136 -3.16 1.96 23.34
N LYS A 137 -2.69 3.09 23.87
CA LYS A 137 -2.18 3.18 25.25
C LYS A 137 -3.24 2.95 26.34
N ARG A 138 -4.53 3.17 26.04
CA ARG A 138 -5.61 3.02 27.04
C ARG A 138 -5.99 1.56 27.29
N VAL A 139 -5.82 0.70 26.30
CA VAL A 139 -6.20 -0.73 26.41
C VAL A 139 -5.22 -1.53 27.27
N LYS A 140 -3.96 -1.11 27.36
CA LYS A 140 -2.90 -1.84 28.10
C LYS A 140 -2.89 -1.59 29.62
N LYS A 141 -3.83 -0.81 30.18
CA LYS A 141 -3.88 -0.49 31.62
C LYS A 141 -4.95 -1.25 32.42
N THR A 142 -5.66 -2.19 31.82
CA THR A 142 -6.67 -3.00 32.55
C THR A 142 -6.14 -4.40 32.84
N THR A 143 -5.02 -4.51 33.55
CA THR A 143 -4.77 -5.72 34.35
C THR A 143 -5.52 -5.50 35.66
N ILE A 144 -6.77 -5.95 35.70
CA ILE A 144 -7.51 -6.07 36.96
C ILE A 144 -6.76 -7.14 37.76
N SER A 145 -5.87 -6.69 38.65
CA SER A 145 -5.35 -7.56 39.70
C SER A 145 -6.50 -7.81 40.67
N LEU A 146 -7.23 -8.91 40.49
CA LEU A 146 -8.03 -9.48 41.58
C LEU A 146 -7.03 -10.11 42.56
N MET A 147 -6.82 -9.45 43.70
CA MET A 147 -6.40 -10.12 44.93
C MET A 147 -7.64 -10.55 45.72
#